data_AF-A0A642C7G0-F1
#
_entry.id   AF-A0A642C7G0-F1
#
_cell.length_a   1.000
_cell.length_b   1.000
_cell.length_c   1.000
_cell.angle_alpha   90.00
_cell.angle_beta   90.00
_cell.angle_gamma   90.00
#
_symmetry.space_group_name_H-M   'P 1'
#
loop_
_entity.id
_entity.type
_entity.pdbx_description
1 polymer ?
#
loop_
_entity_poly.entity_id
_entity_poly.type
_entity_poly.pdbx_seq_one_letter_code
_entity_poly.pdbx_strand_id
1 'polypeptide(L)'
;NGSTTRDRENGKYYDDMYKAAIESGASYISITSFNEWHEGTQIEPAVSKKCDAFEYLDYKPLADDYYLIRTAYWVDEFRKARSASEDVQ
;
A
#
# COMPACT_ATOMS: atom_id res chain seq x y z
N ASN A 1 24.37 -1.79 9.54
CA ASN A 1 23.78 -1.91 8.19
C ASN A 1 22.36 -2.40 8.32
N GLY A 2 21.39 -1.47 8.25
CA GLY A 2 19.97 -1.80 8.38
C GLY A 2 19.43 -2.32 7.06
N SER A 3 18.81 -3.49 7.08
CA SER A 3 18.04 -4.00 5.94
C SER A 3 16.98 -2.97 5.54
N THR A 4 16.92 -2.59 4.26
CA THR A 4 15.91 -1.69 3.71
C THR A 4 14.64 -2.43 3.27
N THR A 5 14.68 -3.76 3.24
CA THR A 5 13.52 -4.59 2.92
C THR A 5 12.50 -4.52 4.06
N ARG A 6 11.22 -4.38 3.70
CA ARG A 6 10.08 -4.47 4.61
C ARG A 6 9.09 -5.48 4.04
N ASP A 7 8.71 -6.44 4.85
CA ASP A 7 7.67 -7.40 4.46
C ASP A 7 6.32 -6.68 4.36
N ARG A 8 5.46 -7.11 3.44
CA ARG A 8 4.15 -6.46 3.29
C ARG A 8 3.14 -6.89 4.36
N GLU A 9 3.45 -7.92 5.14
CA GLU A 9 2.65 -8.47 6.24
C GLU A 9 1.20 -8.73 5.82
N ASN A 10 1.00 -9.30 4.63
CA ASN A 10 -0.34 -9.49 4.02
C ASN A 10 -1.19 -8.21 4.01
N GLY A 11 -0.58 -7.08 3.66
CA GLY A 11 -1.24 -5.78 3.55
C GLY A 11 -1.16 -4.92 4.81
N LYS A 12 -0.85 -5.51 5.98
CA LYS A 12 -0.80 -4.78 7.24
C LYS A 12 0.22 -3.64 7.22
N TYR A 13 1.38 -3.84 6.59
CA TYR A 13 2.39 -2.79 6.49
C TYR A 13 1.86 -1.55 5.74
N TYR A 14 1.12 -1.78 4.66
CA TYR A 14 0.50 -0.70 3.88
C TYR A 14 -0.60 0.01 4.68
N ASP A 15 -1.41 -0.76 5.42
CA ASP A 15 -2.47 -0.24 6.27
C ASP A 15 -1.95 0.67 7.39
N ASP A 16 -0.91 0.22 8.09
CA ASP A 16 -0.31 0.97 9.19
C ASP A 16 0.26 2.31 8.68
N MET A 17 0.91 2.31 7.51
CA MET A 17 1.44 3.53 6.89
C MET A 17 0.34 4.48 6.42
N TYR A 18 -0.71 3.98 5.77
CA TYR A 18 -1.79 4.83 5.26
C TYR A 18 -2.58 5.43 6.43
N LYS A 19 -2.87 4.63 7.47
CA LYS A 19 -3.52 5.10 8.69
C LYS A 19 -2.71 6.20 9.36
N ALA A 20 -1.41 6.02 9.53
CA ALA A 20 -0.54 7.05 10.12
C ALA A 20 -0.53 8.34 9.26
N ALA A 21 -0.57 8.22 7.93
CA ALA A 21 -0.66 9.38 7.04
C ALA A 21 -1.98 10.15 7.23
N ILE A 22 -3.12 9.45 7.40
CA ILE A 22 -4.41 10.08 7.71
C ILE A 22 -4.37 10.76 9.09
N GLU A 23 -3.89 10.06 10.11
CA GLU A 23 -3.80 10.55 11.49
C GLU A 23 -2.86 11.76 11.63
N SER A 24 -1.90 11.93 10.72
CA SER A 24 -1.04 13.11 10.68
C SER A 24 -1.76 14.41 10.30
N GLY A 25 -2.99 14.33 9.78
CA GLY A 25 -3.75 15.49 9.29
C GLY A 25 -3.23 16.06 7.95
N ALA A 26 -2.47 15.27 7.19
CA ALA A 26 -1.93 15.69 5.91
C ALA A 26 -3.04 16.05 4.91
N SER A 27 -2.87 17.17 4.19
CA SER A 27 -3.83 17.58 3.15
C SER A 27 -3.78 16.70 1.90
N TYR A 28 -2.64 16.05 1.66
CA TYR A 28 -2.39 15.18 0.52
C TYR A 28 -1.59 13.95 0.98
N ILE A 29 -1.85 12.81 0.34
CA ILE A 29 -1.11 11.56 0.54
C ILE A 29 -0.57 11.14 -0.83
N SER A 30 0.73 10.86 -0.90
CA SER A 30 1.35 10.23 -2.08
C SER A 30 1.56 8.74 -1.82
N ILE A 31 1.35 7.92 -2.83
CA ILE A 31 1.60 6.48 -2.77
C ILE A 31 2.87 6.18 -3.57
N THR A 32 3.90 5.69 -2.88
CA THR A 32 5.09 5.13 -3.51
C THR A 32 4.94 3.62 -3.51
N SER A 33 4.59 3.00 -4.63
CA SER A 33 4.48 3.52 -6.01
C SER A 33 3.33 2.84 -6.75
N PHE A 34 3.00 3.31 -7.97
CA PHE A 34 2.18 2.47 -8.84
C PHE A 34 2.94 1.21 -9.25
N ASN A 35 4.14 1.36 -9.84
CA ASN A 35 4.86 0.28 -10.51
C ASN A 35 6.40 0.34 -10.41
N GLU A 36 6.98 0.78 -9.28
CA GLU A 36 8.43 0.69 -9.06
C GLU A 36 8.84 -0.73 -8.64
N TRP A 37 8.79 -1.64 -9.62
CA TRP A 37 9.03 -3.07 -9.45
C TRP A 37 10.44 -3.38 -8.95
N HIS A 38 11.44 -2.57 -9.30
CA HIS A 38 12.82 -2.79 -8.90
C HIS A 38 13.03 -2.65 -7.38
N GLU A 39 12.21 -1.84 -6.71
CA GLU A 39 12.24 -1.64 -5.27
C GLU A 39 11.17 -2.43 -4.51
N GLY A 40 10.26 -3.11 -5.24
CA GLY A 40 9.18 -3.88 -4.63
C GLY A 40 8.09 -3.02 -3.97
N THR A 41 7.93 -1.76 -4.41
CA THR A 41 6.96 -0.81 -3.81
C THR A 41 5.65 -0.67 -4.59
N GLN A 42 5.48 -1.43 -5.68
CA GLN A 42 4.33 -1.35 -6.57
C GLN A 42 3.00 -1.73 -5.90
N ILE A 43 1.92 -1.03 -6.23
CA ILE A 43 0.53 -1.47 -5.98
C ILE A 43 -0.11 -2.13 -7.22
N GLU A 44 0.55 -2.06 -8.38
CA GLU A 44 0.16 -2.78 -9.59
C GLU A 44 0.02 -4.29 -9.30
N PRO A 45 -0.96 -5.00 -9.91
CA PRO A 45 -1.18 -6.40 -9.64
C PRO A 45 0.04 -7.28 -9.88
N ALA A 46 0.32 -8.19 -8.94
CA ALA A 46 1.41 -9.15 -9.04
C ALA A 46 0.87 -10.58 -8.96
N VAL A 47 1.36 -11.44 -9.86
CA VAL A 47 0.95 -12.85 -9.96
C VAL A 47 2.11 -13.76 -9.59
N SER A 48 1.80 -14.96 -9.06
CA SER A 48 2.81 -15.99 -8.76
C SER A 48 3.60 -16.37 -10.03
N LYS A 49 4.92 -16.29 -9.96
CA LYS A 49 5.80 -16.66 -11.08
C LYS A 49 7.06 -17.36 -10.58
N LYS A 50 7.41 -18.45 -11.26
CA LYS A 50 8.66 -19.17 -11.07
C LYS A 50 9.33 -19.45 -12.41
N CYS A 51 10.64 -19.31 -12.46
CA CYS A 51 11.51 -19.81 -13.53
C CYS A 51 12.64 -20.64 -12.91
N ASP A 52 13.46 -21.28 -13.75
CA ASP A 52 14.52 -22.18 -13.28
C ASP A 52 15.54 -21.48 -12.36
N ALA A 53 15.76 -20.18 -12.56
CA ALA A 53 16.73 -19.40 -11.81
C ALA A 53 16.16 -18.64 -10.60
N PHE A 54 14.85 -18.40 -10.56
CA PHE A 54 14.25 -17.50 -9.57
C PHE A 54 12.77 -17.79 -9.31
N GLU A 55 12.38 -17.66 -8.05
CA GLU A 55 10.99 -17.71 -7.60
C GLU A 55 10.61 -16.31 -7.11
N TYR A 56 9.63 -15.69 -7.79
CA TYR A 56 9.20 -14.34 -7.48
C TYR A 56 8.25 -14.34 -6.28
N LEU A 57 8.37 -13.31 -5.45
CA LEU A 57 7.37 -13.01 -4.44
C LEU A 57 6.08 -12.52 -5.13
N ASP A 58 4.95 -12.82 -4.51
CA ASP A 58 3.62 -12.43 -4.94
C ASP A 58 2.80 -11.90 -3.76
N TYR A 59 1.49 -11.74 -3.95
CA TYR A 59 0.60 -11.21 -2.91
C TYR A 59 -0.14 -12.30 -2.13
N LYS A 60 0.11 -13.59 -2.36
CA LYS A 60 -0.67 -14.65 -1.71
C LYS A 60 -0.50 -14.62 -0.18
N PRO A 61 -1.57 -14.90 0.59
CA PRO A 61 -2.86 -15.47 0.16
C PRO A 61 -3.86 -14.44 -0.39
N LEU A 62 -3.47 -13.18 -0.55
CA LEU A 62 -4.33 -12.13 -1.08
C LEU A 62 -4.53 -12.28 -2.60
N ALA A 63 -5.55 -11.60 -3.12
CA ALA A 63 -5.79 -11.50 -4.55
C ALA A 63 -4.70 -10.64 -5.22
N ASP A 64 -4.47 -10.86 -6.52
CA ASP A 64 -3.39 -10.19 -7.26
C ASP A 64 -3.63 -8.68 -7.36
N ASP A 65 -4.89 -8.24 -7.35
CA ASP A 65 -5.33 -6.84 -7.37
C ASP A 65 -5.58 -6.25 -5.96
N TYR A 66 -5.22 -6.96 -4.89
CA TYR A 66 -5.51 -6.58 -3.52
C TYR A 66 -5.08 -5.15 -3.19
N TYR A 67 -3.86 -4.74 -3.57
CA TYR A 67 -3.35 -3.40 -3.23
C TYR A 67 -4.14 -2.28 -3.92
N LEU A 68 -4.66 -2.50 -5.14
CA LEU A 68 -5.54 -1.52 -5.78
C LEU A 68 -6.86 -1.34 -5.02
N ILE A 69 -7.49 -2.47 -4.64
CA ILE A 69 -8.73 -2.46 -3.86
C ILE A 69 -8.49 -1.84 -2.47
N ARG A 70 -7.34 -2.15 -1.86
CA ARG A 70 -6.99 -1.63 -0.54
C ARG A 70 -6.65 -0.14 -0.59
N THR A 71 -6.00 0.34 -1.65
CA THR A 71 -5.83 1.77 -1.91
C THR A 71 -7.17 2.48 -2.03
N ALA A 72 -8.15 1.92 -2.77
CA ALA A 72 -9.47 2.51 -2.88
C ALA A 72 -10.17 2.65 -1.52
N TYR A 73 -10.10 1.61 -0.68
CA TYR A 73 -10.60 1.66 0.70
C TYR A 73 -9.99 2.83 1.49
N TRP A 74 -8.66 2.99 1.46
CA TRP A 74 -7.98 4.05 2.20
C TRP A 74 -8.21 5.45 1.63
N VAL A 75 -8.42 5.58 0.32
CA VAL A 75 -8.83 6.85 -0.30
C VAL A 75 -10.19 7.29 0.23
N ASP A 76 -11.14 6.36 0.41
CA ASP A 76 -12.45 6.67 0.97
C ASP A 76 -12.37 7.03 2.46
N GLU A 77 -11.55 6.33 3.25
CA GLU A 77 -11.29 6.70 4.65
C GLU A 77 -10.63 8.08 4.77
N PHE A 78 -9.67 8.40 3.90
CA PHE A 78 -9.02 9.71 3.88
C PHE A 78 -10.02 10.83 3.55
N ARG A 79 -10.91 10.62 2.58
CA ARG A 79 -11.98 11.58 2.25
C ARG A 79 -12.90 11.84 3.44
N LYS A 80 -13.33 10.79 4.14
CA LYS A 80 -14.15 10.91 5.35
C LYS A 80 -13.43 11.72 6.45
N ALA A 81 -12.17 11.41 6.71
CA ALA A 81 -11.36 12.12 7.71
C ALA A 81 -11.21 13.61 7.37
N ARG A 82 -11.03 13.94 6.09
CA ARG A 82 -10.97 15.33 5.62
C ARG A 82 -12.27 16.09 5.80
N SER A 83 -13.41 15.52 5.39
CA SER A 83 -14.71 16.19 5.57
C SER A 83 -15.02 16.45 7.05
N ALA A 84 -14.72 15.50 7.93
CA ALA A 84 -14.89 15.68 9.37
C ALA A 84 -13.99 16.77 9.96
N SER A 85 -12.79 17.00 9.39
CA SER A 85 -11.91 18.08 9.83
C SER A 85 -12.37 19.46 9.38
N GLU A 86 -13.04 19.55 8.23
CA GLU A 86 -13.56 20.80 7.66
C GLU A 86 -14.81 21.28 8.43
N ASP A 87 -15.64 20.37 8.97
CA ASP A 87 -16.84 20.69 9.75
C ASP A 87 -16.56 21.20 11.19
N VAL A 88 -15.31 21.08 11.67
CA VAL A 88 -14.89 21.49 13.02
C VAL A 88 -14.23 22.88 13.04
N GLN A 89 -14.00 23.49 11.87
CA GLN A 89 -13.44 24.85 11.73
C GLN A 89 -14.53 25.91 11.59
#